data_AF-A0A1A9N5N5-F1
#
_entry.id   AF-A0A1A9N5N5-F1
#
_cell.length_a   1.000
_cell.length_b   1.000
_cell.length_c   1.000
_cell.angle_alpha   90.00
_cell.angle_beta   90.00
_cell.angle_gamma   90.00
#
_symmetry.space_group_name_H-M   'P 1'
#
loop_
_entity.id
_entity.type
_entity.pdbx_description
1 polymer ?
#
loop_
_entity_poly.entity_id
_entity_poly.type
_entity_poly.pdbx_seq_one_letter_code
_entity_poly.pdbx_strand_id
1 'polypeptide(L)'
;MKKRSLWFAMAPALLFMNVAAAQQYPILDAVANRIVQKYQRASCEQLWQERAEKKGRPRPQGEDMAIQAMHNDPQMRAAFIDRVAAPIANKMFECGMIP
;
A
#
# COMPACT_ATOMS: atom_id res chain seq x y z
N MET A 1 33.66 -34.59 -28.50
CA MET A 1 33.96 -33.67 -27.37
C MET A 1 33.12 -32.40 -27.46
N LYS A 2 32.14 -32.29 -26.55
CA LYS A 2 31.57 -31.09 -25.90
C LYS A 2 31.72 -29.74 -26.62
N LYS A 3 30.92 -29.44 -27.66
CA LYS A 3 30.83 -28.06 -28.21
C LYS A 3 29.41 -27.54 -28.54
N ARG A 4 28.36 -28.35 -28.36
CA ARG A 4 26.96 -27.93 -28.65
C ARG A 4 26.07 -27.71 -27.42
N SER A 5 26.60 -27.92 -26.21
CA SER A 5 25.82 -27.89 -24.96
C SER A 5 25.96 -26.59 -24.16
N LEU A 6 26.68 -25.59 -24.69
CA LEU A 6 26.99 -24.34 -23.97
C LEU A 6 26.09 -23.15 -24.35
N TRP A 7 25.09 -23.34 -25.23
CA TRP A 7 24.20 -22.26 -25.68
C TRP A 7 22.85 -22.19 -24.95
N PHE A 8 22.56 -23.10 -24.01
CA PHE A 8 21.29 -23.11 -23.27
C PHE A 8 21.41 -22.66 -21.80
N ALA A 9 22.56 -22.15 -21.37
CA ALA A 9 22.82 -21.84 -19.95
C ALA A 9 22.83 -20.33 -19.63
N MET A 10 22.11 -19.50 -20.39
CA MET A 10 22.13 -18.05 -20.18
C MET A 10 20.73 -17.43 -20.36
N ALA A 11 19.75 -17.84 -19.53
CA ALA A 11 18.41 -17.24 -19.61
C ALA A 11 17.54 -17.18 -18.33
N PRO A 12 17.98 -17.49 -17.09
CA PRO A 12 17.18 -17.10 -15.93
C PRO A 12 17.99 -16.22 -14.97
N ALA A 13 18.33 -15.00 -15.38
CA ALA A 13 18.91 -13.99 -14.47
C ALA A 13 18.07 -12.72 -14.34
N LEU A 14 16.91 -12.63 -15.00
CA LEU A 14 16.09 -11.41 -15.03
C LEU A 14 14.89 -11.37 -14.06
N LEU A 15 14.76 -12.31 -13.12
CA LEU A 15 13.53 -12.44 -12.30
C LEU A 15 13.57 -11.88 -10.87
N PHE A 16 14.59 -11.12 -10.45
CA PHE A 16 14.69 -10.67 -9.05
C PHE A 16 14.84 -9.16 -8.82
N MET A 17 14.38 -8.31 -9.74
CA MET A 17 14.35 -6.86 -9.50
C MET A 17 12.98 -6.41 -8.96
N ASN A 18 12.60 -6.79 -7.74
CA ASN A 18 11.43 -6.15 -7.08
C ASN A 18 11.43 -6.16 -5.54
N VAL A 19 12.47 -6.64 -4.84
CA VAL A 19 12.43 -6.80 -3.37
C VAL A 19 12.95 -5.57 -2.59
N ALA A 20 13.25 -4.46 -3.26
CA ALA A 20 13.92 -3.30 -2.64
C ALA A 20 13.00 -2.12 -2.28
N ALA A 21 11.68 -2.31 -2.15
CA ALA A 21 10.75 -1.21 -1.86
C ALA A 21 10.64 -0.82 -0.37
N ALA A 22 11.18 -1.61 0.56
CA ALA A 22 10.78 -1.57 1.97
C ALA A 22 11.40 -0.43 2.83
N GLN A 23 12.30 0.41 2.31
CA GLN A 23 12.99 1.42 3.15
C GLN A 23 13.15 2.81 2.52
N GLN A 24 12.51 3.06 1.37
CA GLN A 24 12.70 4.33 0.64
C GLN A 24 11.98 5.52 1.31
N TYR A 25 10.93 5.29 2.12
CA TYR A 25 10.07 6.35 2.65
C TYR A 25 9.72 6.17 4.15
N PRO A 26 10.68 6.35 5.09
CA PRO A 26 10.47 6.04 6.51
C PRO A 26 9.35 6.85 7.18
N ILE A 27 9.15 8.11 6.78
CA ILE A 27 8.05 8.94 7.29
C ILE A 27 6.70 8.43 6.78
N LEU A 28 6.63 8.06 5.50
CA LEU A 28 5.43 7.50 4.89
C LEU A 28 5.06 6.18 5.57
N ASP A 29 6.05 5.33 5.85
CA ASP A 29 5.84 4.07 6.55
C ASP A 29 5.27 4.27 7.96
N ALA A 30 5.78 5.27 8.70
CA ALA A 30 5.25 5.62 10.01
C ALA A 30 3.77 6.06 9.92
N VAL A 31 3.42 6.88 8.93
CA VAL A 31 2.03 7.30 8.70
C VAL A 31 1.15 6.11 8.31
N ALA A 32 1.60 5.29 7.37
CA ALA A 32 0.89 4.08 6.94
C ALA A 32 0.63 3.14 8.12
N ASN A 33 1.64 2.92 8.97
CA ASN A 33 1.51 2.13 10.19
C ASN A 33 0.46 2.69 11.15
N ARG A 34 0.39 4.03 11.32
CA ARG A 34 -0.63 4.66 12.17
C ARG A 34 -2.04 4.45 11.62
N ILE A 35 -2.22 4.57 10.30
CA ILE A 35 -3.52 4.33 9.66
C ILE A 35 -3.93 2.86 9.82
N VAL A 36 -3.02 1.92 9.56
CA VAL A 36 -3.28 0.48 9.75
C VAL A 36 -3.67 0.18 11.20
N GLN A 37 -2.90 0.69 12.16
CA GLN A 37 -3.20 0.51 13.59
C GLN A 37 -4.57 1.08 13.96
N LYS A 38 -4.96 2.22 13.39
CA LYS A 38 -6.28 2.81 13.63
C LYS A 38 -7.40 1.86 13.19
N TYR A 39 -7.34 1.34 11.97
CA TYR A 39 -8.35 0.40 11.47
C TYR A 39 -8.37 -0.88 12.30
N GLN A 40 -7.20 -1.44 12.61
CA GLN A 40 -7.11 -2.69 13.38
C GLN A 40 -7.67 -2.55 14.81
N ARG A 41 -7.46 -1.40 15.46
CA ARG A 41 -7.90 -1.16 16.85
C ARG A 41 -9.34 -0.66 16.97
N ALA A 42 -9.88 -0.05 15.91
CA ALA A 42 -11.25 0.45 15.92
C ALA A 42 -12.28 -0.69 15.86
N SER A 43 -13.41 -0.49 16.52
CA SER A 43 -14.58 -1.35 16.35
C SER A 43 -15.23 -1.10 14.98
N CYS A 44 -16.00 -2.07 14.47
CA CYS A 44 -16.71 -1.90 13.21
C CYS A 44 -17.72 -0.74 13.25
N GLU A 45 -18.40 -0.57 14.38
CA GLU A 45 -19.34 0.54 14.60
C GLU A 45 -18.63 1.90 14.49
N GLN A 46 -17.46 2.04 15.13
CA GLN A 46 -16.66 3.28 15.05
C GLN A 46 -16.22 3.59 13.61
N LEU A 47 -15.80 2.57 12.86
CA LEU A 47 -15.39 2.75 11.46
C LEU A 47 -16.57 3.13 10.55
N TRP A 48 -17.75 2.57 10.79
CA TRP A 48 -18.99 2.94 10.09
C TRP A 48 -19.41 4.38 10.39
N GLN A 49 -19.40 4.77 11.66
CA GLN A 49 -19.70 6.13 12.08
C GLN A 49 -18.71 7.13 11.46
N GLU A 50 -17.41 6.87 11.54
CA GLU A 50 -16.39 7.74 10.93
C GLU A 50 -16.60 7.87 9.41
N ARG A 51 -16.89 6.76 8.72
CA ARG A 51 -17.18 6.78 7.29
C ARG A 51 -18.40 7.63 6.97
N ALA A 52 -19.48 7.49 7.75
CA ALA A 52 -20.71 8.25 7.58
C ALA A 52 -20.48 9.75 7.81
N GLU A 53 -19.71 10.11 8.86
CA GLU A 53 -19.36 11.50 9.17
C GLU A 53 -18.50 12.15 8.09
N LYS A 54 -17.58 11.39 7.49
CA LYS A 54 -16.71 11.90 6.41
C LYS A 54 -17.40 11.97 5.06
N LYS A 55 -18.51 11.25 4.87
CA LYS A 55 -19.22 11.23 3.59
C LYS A 55 -19.72 12.64 3.25
N GLY A 56 -19.26 13.18 2.12
CA GLY A 56 -19.65 14.50 1.64
C GLY A 56 -18.95 15.68 2.33
N ARG A 57 -18.03 15.43 3.28
CA ARG A 57 -17.18 16.50 3.83
C ARG A 57 -15.95 16.70 2.95
N PRO A 58 -15.46 17.96 2.81
CA PRO A 58 -14.20 18.21 2.11
C PRO A 58 -13.06 17.50 2.85
N ARG A 59 -12.09 17.00 2.08
CA ARG A 59 -10.87 16.43 2.64
C ARG A 59 -10.09 17.52 3.39
N PRO A 60 -9.38 17.18 4.48
CA PRO A 60 -8.45 18.10 5.10
C PRO A 60 -7.36 18.54 4.10
N GLN A 61 -6.92 19.79 4.14
CA GLN A 61 -5.89 20.33 3.23
C GLN A 61 -4.61 19.46 3.16
N GLY A 62 -4.21 18.87 4.28
CA GLY A 62 -3.04 17.98 4.32
C GLY A 62 -3.20 16.69 3.50
N GLU A 63 -4.44 16.20 3.35
CA GLU A 63 -4.74 15.00 2.56
C GLU A 63 -4.59 15.29 1.05
N ASP A 64 -5.07 16.45 0.59
CA ASP A 64 -4.91 16.85 -0.82
C ASP A 64 -3.44 17.00 -1.21
N MET A 65 -2.61 17.57 -0.33
CA MET A 65 -1.17 17.68 -0.55
C MET A 65 -0.48 16.30 -0.62
N ALA A 66 -0.84 15.38 0.29
CA ALA A 66 -0.31 14.02 0.28
C ALA A 66 -0.71 13.27 -1.00
N ILE A 67 -1.95 13.42 -1.44
CA ILE A 67 -2.44 12.86 -2.71
C ILE A 67 -1.64 13.42 -3.89
N GLN A 68 -1.40 14.73 -3.94
CA GLN A 68 -0.60 15.35 -5.00
C GLN A 68 0.85 14.83 -5.01
N ALA A 69 1.48 14.69 -3.83
CA ALA A 69 2.82 14.11 -3.73
C ALA A 69 2.86 12.67 -4.27
N MET A 70 1.88 11.83 -3.91
CA MET A 70 1.75 10.46 -4.43
C MET A 70 1.40 10.41 -5.92
N HIS A 71 0.73 11.42 -6.49
CA HIS A 71 0.55 11.51 -7.94
C HIS A 71 1.88 11.75 -8.65
N ASN A 72 2.72 12.63 -8.09
CA ASN A 72 4.01 13.02 -8.66
C ASN A 72 5.10 11.94 -8.49
N ASP A 73 4.99 11.07 -7.48
CA ASP A 73 5.92 9.96 -7.23
C ASP A 73 5.19 8.60 -7.26
N PRO A 74 5.25 7.86 -8.38
CA PRO A 74 4.63 6.54 -8.51
C PRO A 74 5.19 5.48 -7.54
N GLN A 75 6.46 5.55 -7.17
CA GLN A 75 7.08 4.59 -6.25
C GLN A 75 6.60 4.83 -4.81
N MET A 76 6.50 6.10 -4.41
CA MET A 76 5.91 6.48 -3.12
C MET A 76 4.46 6.00 -3.01
N ARG A 77 3.67 6.21 -4.07
CA ARG A 77 2.28 5.75 -4.13
C ARG A 77 2.17 4.23 -3.97
N ALA A 78 2.99 3.48 -4.71
CA ALA A 78 3.01 2.02 -4.61
C ALA A 78 3.36 1.57 -3.19
N ALA A 79 4.45 2.09 -2.62
CA ALA A 79 4.90 1.76 -1.27
C ALA A 79 3.82 2.01 -0.21
N PHE A 80 3.13 3.17 -0.28
CA PHE A 80 2.04 3.48 0.64
C PHE A 80 0.86 2.52 0.47
N ILE A 81 0.39 2.32 -0.77
CA ILE A 81 -0.78 1.48 -1.07
C ILE A 81 -0.52 0.04 -0.63
N ASP A 82 0.64 -0.53 -0.98
CA ASP A 82 1.02 -1.89 -0.63
C ASP A 82 1.03 -2.10 0.89
N ARG A 83 1.44 -1.07 1.64
CA ARG A 83 1.49 -1.12 3.10
C ARG A 83 0.11 -1.08 3.76
N VAL A 84 -0.85 -0.32 3.21
CA VAL A 84 -2.15 -0.05 3.84
C VAL A 84 -3.30 -0.88 3.29
N ALA A 85 -3.27 -1.25 2.00
CA ALA A 85 -4.43 -1.77 1.29
C ALA A 85 -4.93 -3.09 1.88
N ALA A 86 -4.08 -4.11 1.97
CA ALA A 86 -4.48 -5.42 2.49
C ALA A 86 -5.02 -5.38 3.93
N PRO A 87 -4.33 -4.83 4.94
CA PRO A 87 -4.84 -4.85 6.32
C PRO A 87 -6.12 -4.02 6.50
N ILE A 88 -6.26 -2.89 5.78
CA ILE A 88 -7.47 -2.06 5.87
C ILE A 88 -8.63 -2.73 5.14
N ALA A 89 -8.40 -3.26 3.94
CA ALA A 89 -9.43 -3.97 3.17
C ALA A 89 -9.95 -5.18 3.96
N ASN A 90 -9.07 -5.98 4.57
CA ASN A 90 -9.48 -7.10 5.41
C ASN A 90 -10.38 -6.65 6.57
N LYS A 91 -9.98 -5.59 7.29
CA LYS A 91 -10.81 -5.02 8.36
C LYS A 91 -12.16 -4.51 7.84
N MET A 92 -12.16 -3.86 6.67
CA MET A 92 -13.39 -3.37 6.05
C MET A 92 -14.30 -4.50 5.61
N PHE A 93 -13.76 -5.60 5.09
CA PHE A 93 -14.51 -6.80 4.73
C PHE A 93 -15.13 -7.46 5.98
N GLU A 94 -14.35 -7.66 7.04
CA GLU A 94 -14.84 -8.19 8.34
C GLU A 94 -15.99 -7.34 8.90
N CYS A 95 -15.94 -6.03 8.69
CA CYS A 95 -16.97 -5.08 9.14
C CYS A 95 -18.13 -4.88 8.15
N GLY A 96 -18.18 -5.63 7.04
CA GLY A 96 -19.23 -5.53 6.01
C GLY A 96 -19.23 -4.21 5.23
N MET A 97 -18.12 -3.47 5.24
CA MET A 97 -17.95 -2.18 4.57
C MET A 97 -17.58 -2.29 3.09
N ILE A 98 -17.08 -3.45 2.66
CA ILE A 98 -16.83 -3.85 1.27
C ILE A 98 -17.26 -5.32 1.11
N PRO A 99 -17.77 -5.71 -0.08
CA PRO A 99 -18.17 -7.09 -0.37
C PRO A 99 -16.97 -8.02 -0.55
#